data_AF-A0A1Y4SVF0-F1
#
_entry.id   AF-A0A1Y4SVF0-F1
#
_cell.length_a   1.000
_cell.length_b   1.000
_cell.length_c   1.000
_cell.angle_alpha   90.00
_cell.angle_beta   90.00
_cell.angle_gamma   90.00
#
_symmetry.space_group_name_H-M   'P 1'
#
loop_
_entity.id
_entity.type
_entity.pdbx_description
1 polymer ?
#
loop_
_entity_poly.entity_id
_entity_poly.type
_entity_poly.pdbx_seq_one_letter_code
_entity_poly.pdbx_strand_id
1 'polypeptide(L)'
;MKRKIFMTIIFIFSLSTMFMTWFGGYKGVQDVSGFILMNNPIAVTCMMITIFSIWMHWGYTSYILCCIGLIGIIAMEIYEFLTWHIFPFSGVFSLRLSLELCYPQFYIALMSTIATFLIYKYYFWKRDLTKWQDYVS
;
A
#
# COMPACT_ATOMS: atom_id res chain seq x y z
N MET A 1 -3.41 -3.88 -23.27
CA MET A 1 -3.32 -5.07 -22.35
C MET A 1 -1.98 -5.19 -21.61
N LYS A 2 -0.83 -5.11 -22.30
CA LYS A 2 0.51 -5.27 -21.68
C LYS A 2 0.75 -4.35 -20.48
N ARG A 3 0.25 -3.10 -20.55
CA ARG A 3 0.35 -2.11 -19.47
C ARG A 3 -0.37 -2.52 -18.20
N LYS A 4 -1.61 -3.00 -18.32
CA LYS A 4 -2.40 -3.42 -17.15
C LYS A 4 -1.69 -4.54 -16.40
N ILE A 5 -1.19 -5.52 -17.16
CA ILE A 5 -0.38 -6.62 -16.64
C ILE A 5 0.85 -6.08 -15.92
N PHE A 6 1.60 -5.16 -16.53
CA PHE A 6 2.77 -4.54 -15.90
C PHE A 6 2.44 -3.82 -14.59
N MET A 7 1.39 -2.99 -14.57
CA MET A 7 0.92 -2.31 -13.37
C MET A 7 0.53 -3.33 -12.29
N THR A 8 -0.32 -4.31 -12.63
CA THR A 8 -0.71 -5.38 -11.70
C THR A 8 0.50 -6.15 -11.14
N ILE A 9 1.52 -6.44 -11.95
CA ILE A 9 2.75 -7.10 -11.49
C ILE A 9 3.48 -6.24 -10.46
N ILE A 10 3.67 -4.94 -10.73
CA ILE A 10 4.30 -4.01 -9.76
C ILE A 10 3.50 -3.95 -8.47
N PHE A 11 2.17 -3.88 -8.57
CA PHE A 11 1.31 -3.84 -7.39
C PHE A 11 1.42 -5.12 -6.56
N ILE A 12 1.36 -6.30 -7.19
CA ILE A 12 1.56 -7.59 -6.52
C ILE A 12 2.94 -7.67 -5.87
N PHE A 13 3.98 -7.17 -6.56
CA PHE A 13 5.32 -7.12 -5.99
C PHE A 13 5.36 -6.23 -4.73
N SER A 14 4.72 -5.07 -4.74
CA SER A 14 4.62 -4.23 -3.54
C SER A 14 3.85 -4.93 -2.41
N LEU A 15 2.74 -5.60 -2.71
CA LEU A 15 1.98 -6.36 -1.71
C LEU A 15 2.78 -7.54 -1.13
N SER A 16 3.71 -8.14 -1.91
CA SER A 16 4.53 -9.25 -1.43
C SER A 16 5.45 -8.86 -0.27
N THR A 17 5.78 -7.58 -0.13
CA THR A 17 6.57 -7.07 1.01
C THR A 17 5.82 -7.14 2.34
N MET A 18 4.48 -7.28 2.31
CA MET A 18 3.63 -7.42 3.49
C MET A 18 3.76 -8.80 4.17
N PHE A 19 4.31 -9.81 3.49
CA PHE A 19 4.60 -11.10 4.11
C PHE A 19 5.79 -11.06 5.08
N MET A 20 6.54 -9.96 5.10
CA MET A 20 7.68 -9.78 5.99
C MET A 20 7.23 -9.38 7.40
N THR A 21 8.07 -9.66 8.39
CA THR A 21 7.92 -9.18 9.77
C THR A 21 8.21 -7.67 9.83
N TRP A 22 7.22 -6.86 10.20
CA TRP A 22 7.33 -5.41 10.23
C TRP A 22 7.64 -4.85 11.61
N PHE A 23 7.05 -5.46 12.65
CA PHE A 23 7.14 -4.96 14.01
C PHE A 23 7.49 -6.08 14.97
N GLY A 24 8.22 -5.78 16.04
CA GLY A 24 8.68 -6.79 16.97
C GLY A 24 9.76 -6.31 17.93
N GLY A 25 10.47 -7.26 18.53
CA GLY A 25 11.63 -6.96 19.38
C GLY A 25 11.32 -6.62 20.84
N TYR A 26 10.05 -6.60 21.25
CA TYR A 26 9.67 -6.47 22.66
C TYR A 26 9.63 -7.84 23.34
N LYS A 27 10.36 -7.99 24.46
CA LYS A 27 10.47 -9.28 25.16
C LYS A 27 9.10 -9.78 25.62
N GLY A 28 8.75 -11.00 25.19
CA GLY A 28 7.49 -11.65 25.54
C GLY A 28 6.31 -11.31 24.63
N VAL A 29 6.52 -10.54 23.55
CA VAL A 29 5.51 -10.24 22.53
C VAL A 29 5.93 -10.89 21.21
N GLN A 30 4.97 -11.49 20.51
CA GLN A 30 5.21 -12.11 19.22
C GLN A 30 5.43 -11.04 18.14
N ASP A 31 6.40 -11.27 17.26
CA ASP A 31 6.64 -10.42 16.10
C ASP A 31 5.42 -10.37 15.18
N VAL A 32 5.11 -9.16 14.71
CA VAL A 32 3.94 -8.86 13.88
C VAL A 32 4.40 -8.72 12.43
N SER A 33 3.79 -9.52 11.56
CA SER A 33 3.98 -9.41 10.12
C SER A 33 3.12 -8.30 9.52
N GLY A 34 3.54 -7.78 8.36
CA GLY A 34 2.75 -6.83 7.58
C GLY A 34 1.40 -7.34 7.13
N PHE A 35 1.15 -8.64 7.28
CA PHE A 35 -0.17 -9.25 7.11
C PHE A 35 -1.23 -8.63 8.02
N ILE A 36 -0.84 -7.96 9.13
CA ILE A 36 -1.77 -7.15 9.93
C ILE A 36 -2.53 -6.13 9.06
N LEU A 37 -1.87 -5.56 8.05
CA LEU A 37 -2.50 -4.63 7.11
C LEU A 37 -3.58 -5.34 6.27
N MET A 38 -3.40 -6.61 5.91
CA MET A 38 -4.40 -7.39 5.17
C MET A 38 -5.61 -7.75 6.03
N ASN A 39 -5.49 -7.70 7.35
CA ASN A 39 -6.63 -7.84 8.26
C ASN A 39 -7.38 -6.52 8.46
N ASN A 40 -6.83 -5.40 7.99
CA ASN A 40 -7.47 -4.11 8.09
C ASN A 40 -8.50 -3.91 6.95
N PRO A 41 -9.81 -3.80 7.25
CA PRO A 41 -10.85 -3.76 6.22
C PRO A 41 -10.73 -2.54 5.31
N ILE A 42 -10.18 -1.43 5.81
CA ILE A 42 -9.95 -0.22 5.02
C ILE A 42 -8.83 -0.48 4.01
N ALA A 43 -7.71 -1.04 4.45
CA ALA A 43 -6.58 -1.35 3.57
C ALA A 43 -6.99 -2.34 2.47
N VAL A 44 -7.74 -3.39 2.81
CA VAL A 44 -8.28 -4.35 1.83
C VAL A 44 -9.18 -3.65 0.82
N THR A 45 -10.05 -2.74 1.27
CA THR A 45 -10.91 -1.96 0.37
C THR A 45 -10.07 -1.11 -0.59
N CYS A 46 -9.01 -0.46 -0.10
CA CYS A 46 -8.09 0.32 -0.91
C CYS A 46 -7.32 -0.54 -1.93
N MET A 47 -6.91 -1.76 -1.55
CA MET A 47 -6.31 -2.73 -2.48
C MET A 47 -7.29 -3.13 -3.59
N MET A 48 -8.54 -3.42 -3.24
CA MET A 48 -9.57 -3.73 -4.22
C MET A 48 -9.82 -2.57 -5.17
N ILE A 49 -9.98 -1.35 -4.66
CA ILE A 49 -10.13 -0.13 -5.48
C ILE A 49 -8.94 0.02 -6.44
N THR A 50 -7.72 -0.22 -5.96
CA THR A 50 -6.50 -0.16 -6.79
C THR A 50 -6.57 -1.18 -7.94
N ILE A 51 -6.94 -2.43 -7.65
CA ILE A 51 -7.11 -3.46 -8.69
C ILE A 51 -8.22 -3.07 -9.67
N PHE A 52 -9.40 -2.69 -9.19
CA PHE A 52 -10.52 -2.26 -10.03
C PHE A 52 -10.12 -1.10 -10.95
N SER A 53 -9.37 -0.12 -10.43
CA SER A 53 -8.93 1.05 -11.20
C SER A 53 -7.96 0.72 -12.34
N ILE A 54 -7.09 -0.29 -12.17
CA ILE A 54 -6.15 -0.74 -13.21
C ILE A 54 -6.91 -1.45 -14.35
N TRP A 55 -7.95 -2.21 -14.00
CA TRP A 55 -8.67 -3.06 -14.94
C TRP A 55 -9.85 -2.36 -15.62
N MET A 56 -10.54 -1.44 -14.94
CA MET A 56 -11.69 -0.71 -15.47
C MET A 56 -11.29 0.49 -16.35
N HIS A 57 -12.08 0.74 -17.39
CA HIS A 57 -11.85 1.78 -18.39
C HIS A 57 -12.80 2.96 -18.21
N TRP A 58 -12.52 3.81 -17.23
CA TRP A 58 -13.32 5.01 -16.94
C TRP A 58 -12.53 6.32 -17.12
N GLY A 59 -11.47 6.29 -17.93
CA GLY A 59 -10.66 7.48 -18.21
C GLY A 59 -10.05 8.08 -16.95
N TYR A 60 -10.27 9.39 -16.75
CA TYR A 60 -9.81 10.14 -15.58
C TYR A 60 -10.31 9.57 -14.24
N THR A 61 -11.51 8.98 -14.20
CA THR A 61 -12.05 8.34 -13.00
C THR A 61 -11.20 7.16 -12.55
N SER A 62 -10.68 6.35 -13.49
CA SER A 62 -9.76 5.26 -13.17
C SER A 62 -8.48 5.79 -12.53
N TYR A 63 -7.95 6.91 -13.01
CA TYR A 63 -6.77 7.56 -12.40
C TYR A 63 -7.04 8.00 -10.95
N ILE A 64 -8.15 8.69 -10.71
CA ILE A 64 -8.52 9.14 -9.35
C ILE A 64 -8.68 7.95 -8.41
N LEU A 65 -9.40 6.91 -8.82
CA LEU A 65 -9.59 5.69 -8.02
C LEU A 65 -8.25 5.04 -7.70
N CYS A 66 -7.33 5.01 -8.65
CA CYS A 66 -6.00 4.46 -8.45
C CYS A 66 -5.20 5.25 -7.40
N CYS A 67 -5.23 6.58 -7.47
CA CYS A 67 -4.61 7.45 -6.48
C CYS A 67 -5.23 7.28 -5.09
N ILE A 68 -6.56 7.24 -4.99
CA ILE A 68 -7.27 7.03 -3.72
C ILE A 68 -6.89 5.68 -3.12
N GLY A 69 -6.86 4.62 -3.93
CA GLY A 69 -6.48 3.28 -3.48
C GLY A 69 -5.06 3.23 -2.93
N LEU A 70 -4.08 3.76 -3.67
CA LEU A 70 -2.67 3.72 -3.24
C LEU A 70 -2.39 4.65 -2.06
N ILE A 71 -2.97 5.86 -2.03
CA ILE A 71 -2.85 6.77 -0.87
C ILE A 71 -3.48 6.13 0.36
N GLY A 72 -4.63 5.46 0.20
CA GLY A 72 -5.29 4.74 1.28
C GLY A 72 -4.42 3.62 1.85
N ILE A 73 -3.75 2.83 0.99
CA ILE A 73 -2.82 1.77 1.45
C ILE A 73 -1.67 2.39 2.25
N ILE A 74 -1.02 3.44 1.73
CA ILE A 74 0.08 4.13 2.42
C ILE A 74 -0.37 4.70 3.77
N ALA A 75 -1.56 5.32 3.82
CA ALA A 75 -2.12 5.84 5.05
C ALA A 75 -2.37 4.72 6.08
N MET A 76 -2.82 3.55 5.63
CA MET A 76 -3.05 2.41 6.51
C MET A 76 -1.74 1.75 6.96
N GLU A 77 -0.68 1.71 6.13
CA GLU A 77 0.66 1.28 6.55
C GLU A 77 1.20 2.17 7.68
N ILE A 78 1.04 3.49 7.53
CA ILE A 78 1.43 4.46 8.56
C ILE A 78 0.57 4.28 9.80
N TYR A 79 -0.74 4.09 9.65
CA TYR A 79 -1.65 3.85 10.77
C TYR A 79 -1.22 2.63 11.59
N GLU A 80 -1.00 1.47 10.95
CA GLU A 80 -0.56 0.26 11.63
C GLU A 80 0.78 0.48 12.33
N PHE A 81 1.75 1.14 11.68
CA PHE A 81 3.03 1.51 12.31
C PHE A 81 2.86 2.37 13.58
N LEU A 82 1.88 3.27 13.57
CA LEU A 82 1.58 4.16 14.69
C LEU A 82 0.81 3.50 15.83
N THR A 83 0.05 2.43 15.55
CA THR A 83 -0.91 1.88 16.52
C THR A 83 -0.69 0.43 16.92
N TRP A 84 0.14 -0.34 16.19
CA TRP A 84 0.28 -1.79 16.41
C TRP A 84 0.66 -2.15 17.86
N HIS A 85 1.43 -1.30 18.56
CA HIS A 85 1.91 -1.56 19.92
C HIS A 85 0.89 -1.20 21.01
N ILE A 86 -0.20 -0.48 20.68
CA ILE A 86 -1.14 0.07 21.67
C ILE A 86 -1.93 -1.05 22.35
N PHE A 87 -2.62 -1.86 21.56
CA PHE A 87 -3.47 -2.94 22.06
C PHE A 87 -2.69 -4.12 22.69
N PRO A 88 -1.52 -4.53 22.19
CA PRO A 88 -0.83 -5.71 22.72
C PRO A 88 -0.08 -5.49 24.03
N PHE A 89 0.50 -4.31 24.30
CA PHE A 89 1.26 -4.09 25.53
C PHE A 89 1.44 -2.64 26.01
N SER A 90 1.52 -1.65 25.13
CA SER A 90 1.87 -0.28 25.57
C SER A 90 0.71 0.49 26.20
N GLY A 91 -0.53 0.27 25.75
CA GLY A 91 -1.72 0.99 26.22
C GLY A 91 -1.74 2.50 25.89
N VAL A 92 -0.68 3.05 25.30
CA VAL A 92 -0.53 4.48 24.99
C VAL A 92 0.10 4.67 23.62
N PHE A 93 -0.26 5.75 22.93
CA PHE A 93 0.39 6.17 21.71
C PHE A 93 1.83 6.65 21.99
N SER A 94 2.83 6.14 21.27
CA SER A 94 4.22 6.51 21.45
C SER A 94 5.02 6.34 20.16
N LEU A 95 5.31 7.46 19.49
CA LEU A 95 6.15 7.47 18.28
C LEU A 95 7.53 6.85 18.51
N ARG A 96 8.09 7.06 19.72
CA ARG A 96 9.38 6.47 20.09
C ARG A 96 9.31 4.95 20.06
N LEU A 97 8.24 4.39 20.62
CA LEU A 97 8.06 2.94 20.67
C LEU A 97 7.81 2.36 19.28
N SER A 98 7.00 3.03 18.44
CA SER A 98 6.83 2.67 17.04
C SER A 98 8.17 2.59 16.29
N LEU A 99 9.08 3.53 16.53
CA LEU A 99 10.40 3.54 15.89
C LEU A 99 11.36 2.48 16.45
N GLU A 100 11.42 2.34 17.79
CA GLU A 100 12.35 1.39 18.44
C GLU A 100 12.02 -0.08 18.11
N LEU A 101 10.74 -0.39 17.90
CA LEU A 101 10.24 -1.74 17.67
C LEU A 101 9.86 -1.99 16.20
N CYS A 102 10.27 -1.10 15.29
CA CYS A 102 10.06 -1.25 13.86
C CYS A 102 11.28 -1.90 13.20
N TYR A 103 11.03 -2.98 12.47
CA TYR A 103 12.06 -3.64 11.69
C TYR A 103 12.25 -2.97 10.32
N PRO A 104 13.47 -3.03 9.74
CA PRO A 104 13.77 -2.42 8.44
C PRO A 104 12.82 -2.82 7.29
N GLN A 105 12.24 -4.01 7.36
CA GLN A 105 11.31 -4.57 6.38
C GLN A 105 10.04 -3.72 6.22
N PHE A 106 9.59 -3.05 7.27
CA PHE A 106 8.47 -2.11 7.16
C PHE A 106 8.81 -0.94 6.23
N TYR A 107 10.01 -0.37 6.34
CA TYR A 107 10.43 0.72 5.45
C TYR A 107 10.57 0.24 4.00
N ILE A 108 11.00 -1.00 3.78
CA ILE A 108 11.03 -1.59 2.44
C ILE A 108 9.60 -1.67 1.88
N ALA A 109 8.63 -2.12 2.68
CA ALA A 109 7.23 -2.19 2.28
C ALA A 109 6.67 -0.80 1.94
N LEU A 110 6.81 0.16 2.85
CA LEU A 110 6.34 1.53 2.67
C LEU A 110 6.99 2.22 1.45
N MET A 111 8.29 2.03 1.25
CA MET A 111 8.98 2.59 0.08
C MET A 111 8.53 1.90 -1.21
N SER A 112 8.19 0.60 -1.16
CA SER A 112 7.68 -0.13 -2.31
C SER A 112 6.28 0.38 -2.73
N THR A 113 5.39 0.66 -1.78
CA THR A 113 4.05 1.19 -2.07
C THR A 113 4.11 2.63 -2.58
N ILE A 114 4.99 3.47 -2.01
CA ILE A 114 5.27 4.82 -2.51
C ILE A 114 5.85 4.77 -3.92
N ALA A 115 6.82 3.88 -4.19
CA ALA A 115 7.37 3.71 -5.53
C ALA A 115 6.31 3.31 -6.55
N THR A 116 5.42 2.36 -6.20
CA THR A 116 4.27 1.98 -7.03
C THR A 116 3.38 3.17 -7.33
N PHE A 117 3.05 3.99 -6.33
CA PHE A 117 2.26 5.21 -6.52
C PHE A 117 2.92 6.20 -7.49
N LEU A 118 4.22 6.45 -7.34
CA LEU A 118 4.97 7.36 -8.21
C LEU A 118 5.05 6.84 -9.65
N ILE A 119 5.31 5.54 -9.84
CA ILE A 119 5.32 4.90 -11.16
C ILE A 119 3.96 5.09 -11.83
N TYR A 120 2.87 4.83 -11.11
CA TYR A 120 1.53 4.97 -11.66
C TYR A 120 1.22 6.41 -12.02
N LYS A 121 1.50 7.35 -11.12
CA LYS A 121 1.34 8.79 -11.38
C LYS A 121 2.11 9.23 -12.62
N TYR A 122 3.36 8.78 -12.79
CA TYR A 122 4.16 9.05 -13.97
C TYR A 122 3.53 8.47 -15.25
N TYR A 123 3.07 7.23 -15.20
CA TYR A 123 2.41 6.56 -16.33
C TYR A 123 1.13 7.27 -16.77
N PHE A 124 0.34 7.78 -15.83
CA PHE A 124 -0.88 8.52 -16.12
C PHE A 124 -0.59 9.97 -16.56
N TRP A 125 0.41 10.65 -15.98
CA TRP A 125 0.80 12.02 -16.37
C TRP A 125 1.28 12.11 -17.81
N LYS A 126 2.06 11.12 -18.27
CA LYS A 126 2.59 11.09 -19.64
C LYS A 126 1.49 10.94 -20.71
N ARG A 127 0.23 10.71 -20.32
CA ARG A 127 -0.87 10.44 -21.25
C ARG A 127 -1.99 11.46 -21.12
N ASP A 128 -2.63 11.69 -22.25
CA ASP A 128 -3.87 12.46 -22.33
C ASP A 128 -5.03 11.56 -21.86
N LEU A 129 -5.36 11.64 -20.57
CA LEU A 129 -6.35 10.77 -19.90
C LEU A 129 -7.77 10.91 -20.48
N THR A 130 -7.99 11.87 -21.38
CA THR A 130 -9.25 12.16 -22.07
C THR A 130 -9.47 11.32 -23.34
N LYS A 131 -8.41 10.71 -23.91
CA LYS A 131 -8.52 9.94 -25.17
C LYS A 131 -8.71 8.45 -24.90
N TRP A 132 -9.90 7.94 -25.23
CA TRP A 132 -10.26 6.51 -25.10
C TRP A 132 -9.27 5.55 -25.78
N GLN A 133 -8.64 5.97 -26.89
CA GLN A 133 -7.70 5.16 -27.68
C GLN A 133 -6.42 4.78 -26.94
N ASP A 134 -5.98 5.58 -25.96
CA ASP A 134 -4.78 5.26 -25.16
C ASP A 134 -5.02 4.15 -24.12
N TYR A 135 -6.27 3.79 -23.87
CA TYR A 135 -6.60 2.75 -22.89
C TYR A 135 -6.61 1.33 -23.47
N VAL A 136 -6.76 1.18 -24.79
CA VAL A 136 -6.99 -0.11 -25.47
C VAL A 136 -5.68 -0.82 -25.85
N SER A 137 -4.56 -0.08 -26.01
CA SER A 137 -3.22 -0.65 -26.25
C SER A 137 -2.54 -1.19 -24.97
#